data_AF-A0A4R2M6H3-F1
#
_entry.id   AF-A0A4R2M6H3-F1
#
_cell.length_a   1.000
_cell.length_b   1.000
_cell.length_c   1.000
_cell.angle_alpha   90.00
_cell.angle_beta   90.00
_cell.angle_gamma   90.00
#
_symmetry.space_group_name_H-M   'P 1'
#
loop_
_entity.id
_entity.type
_entity.pdbx_description
1 polymer ?
#
loop_
_entity_poly.entity_id
_entity_poly.type
_entity_poly.pdbx_seq_one_letter_code
_entity_poly.pdbx_strand_id
1 'polypeptide(L)' 'MPPFFRKPYTSDVTDFIAKLKEQRPSLEDEQRAGRALLWDKAIDREALQAWRQASVPQQPYVYQPKGR' A
#
# COMPACT_ATOMS: atom_id res chain seq x y z
N MET A 1 9.83 -5.41 41.77
CA MET A 1 9.21 -5.54 40.44
C MET A 1 10.19 -6.32 39.56
N PRO A 2 9.90 -7.56 39.15
CA PRO A 2 10.85 -8.31 38.34
C PRO A 2 10.90 -7.69 36.93
N PRO A 3 12.08 -7.55 36.32
CA PRO A 3 12.17 -6.95 34.99
C PRO A 3 11.66 -7.96 33.96
N PHE A 4 10.58 -7.62 33.26
CA PHE A 4 10.08 -8.41 32.15
C PHE A 4 10.98 -8.22 30.92
N PHE A 5 12.22 -8.69 30.96
CA PHE A 5 13.04 -8.85 29.75
C PHE A 5 12.57 -10.10 28.99
N ARG A 6 11.43 -9.97 28.30
CA ARG A 6 11.06 -10.94 27.27
C ARG A 6 12.05 -10.74 26.12
N LYS A 7 12.75 -11.81 25.71
CA LYS A 7 13.53 -11.76 24.47
C LYS A 7 12.58 -11.35 23.33
N PRO A 8 12.99 -10.45 22.42
CA PRO A 8 12.17 -10.12 21.27
C PRO A 8 11.92 -11.41 20.48
N TYR A 9 10.64 -11.78 20.34
CA TYR A 9 10.25 -12.91 19.51
C TYR A 9 10.34 -12.48 18.04
N THR A 10 11.02 -13.30 17.24
CA THR A 10 11.06 -13.16 15.79
C THR A 10 10.30 -14.35 15.20
N SER A 11 9.40 -14.09 14.27
CA SER A 11 8.65 -15.16 13.60
C SER A 11 9.50 -15.82 12.52
N ASP A 12 9.23 -17.09 12.23
CA ASP A 12 9.91 -17.85 11.16
C ASP A 12 9.82 -17.13 9.81
N VAL A 13 8.72 -16.43 9.55
CA VAL A 13 8.51 -15.62 8.35
C VAL A 13 9.48 -14.44 8.30
N THR A 14 9.73 -13.79 9.43
CA THR A 14 10.66 -12.66 9.51
C THR A 14 12.08 -13.13 9.23
N ASP A 15 12.50 -14.26 9.82
CA ASP A 15 13.81 -14.86 9.58
C ASP A 15 13.98 -15.31 8.12
N PHE A 16 12.91 -15.87 7.52
CA PHE A 16 12.89 -16.23 6.11
C PHE A 16 13.09 -15.00 5.21
N ILE A 17 12.36 -13.91 5.45
CA ILE A 17 12.48 -12.68 4.65
C ILE A 17 13.89 -12.08 4.79
N ALA A 18 14.46 -12.08 6.00
CA ALA A 18 15.81 -11.58 6.22
C ALA A 18 16.84 -12.37 5.40
N LYS A 19 16.80 -13.71 5.49
CA LYS A 19 17.69 -14.60 4.70
C LYS A 19 17.49 -14.43 3.20
N LEU A 20 16.24 -14.27 2.74
CA LEU A 20 15.94 -14.05 1.33
C LEU A 20 16.59 -12.76 0.80
N LYS A 21 16.52 -11.67 1.57
CA LYS A 21 17.15 -10.38 1.20
C LYS A 21 18.67 -10.47 1.20
N GLU A 22 19.26 -11.18 2.16
CA GLU A 22 20.71 -11.41 2.22
C GLU A 22 21.21 -12.21 1.01
N GLN A 23 20.49 -13.26 0.63
CA GLN A 23 20.81 -14.09 -0.54
C GLN A 23 20.60 -13.38 -1.87
N ARG A 24 19.69 -12.39 -1.93
CA ARG A 24 19.31 -11.67 -3.15
C ARG A 24 19.27 -10.16 -2.91
N PRO A 25 20.43 -9.48 -2.91
CA PRO A 25 20.48 -8.04 -2.72
C PRO A 25 19.77 -7.24 -3.84
N SER A 26 19.63 -7.79 -5.05
CA SER A 26 18.90 -7.16 -6.17
C SER A 26 17.37 -7.17 -6.00
N LEU A 27 16.84 -7.96 -5.05
CA LEU A 27 15.41 -8.22 -4.93
C LEU A 27 14.58 -6.95 -4.71
N GLU A 28 15.10 -5.97 -3.99
CA GLU A 28 14.37 -4.72 -3.74
C GLU A 28 14.23 -3.86 -5.01
N ASP A 29 15.25 -3.85 -5.87
CA ASP A 29 15.21 -3.15 -7.14
C ASP A 29 14.25 -3.84 -8.12
N GLU A 30 14.29 -5.17 -8.18
CA GLU A 30 13.33 -5.97 -8.96
C GLU A 30 11.89 -5.76 -8.48
N GLN A 31 11.67 -5.74 -7.16
CA GLN A 31 10.35 -5.41 -6.60
C GLN A 31 9.91 -3.99 -6.94
N ARG A 32 10.82 -3.01 -6.90
CA ARG A 32 10.51 -1.63 -7.26
C ARG A 32 10.15 -1.53 -8.74
N ALA A 33 10.93 -2.17 -9.61
CA ALA A 33 10.66 -2.24 -11.04
C ALA A 33 9.31 -2.92 -11.31
N GLY A 34 9.06 -4.07 -10.69
CA GLY A 34 7.79 -4.80 -10.80
C GLY A 34 6.58 -3.99 -10.34
N ARG A 35 6.72 -3.22 -9.25
CA ARG A 35 5.68 -2.28 -8.80
C ARG A 35 5.50 -1.10 -9.77
N ALA A 36 6.56 -0.62 -10.41
CA ALA A 36 6.44 0.48 -11.37
C ALA A 36 5.68 0.06 -12.66
N LEU A 37 5.82 -1.20 -13.10
CA LEU A 37 5.27 -1.70 -14.37
C LEU A 37 3.77 -1.42 -14.57
N LEU A 38 2.94 -1.62 -13.54
CA LEU A 38 1.48 -1.50 -13.65
C LEU A 38 0.93 -0.18 -13.09
N TRP A 39 1.79 0.59 -12.42
CA TRP A 39 1.40 1.79 -11.66
C TRP A 39 1.86 3.08 -12.32
N ASP A 40 2.86 3.03 -13.20
CA ASP A 40 3.22 4.19 -14.02
C ASP A 40 2.21 4.36 -15.16
N LYS A 41 1.19 5.20 -14.89
CA LYS A 41 0.14 5.53 -15.85
C LYS A 41 0.25 7.01 -16.19
N ALA A 42 0.47 7.32 -17.47
CA ALA A 42 0.30 8.67 -17.96
C ALA A 42 -1.16 9.09 -17.77
N ILE A 43 -1.37 10.17 -17.01
CA ILE A 43 -2.70 10.76 -16.81
C ILE A 43 -2.84 11.93 -17.77
N ASP A 44 -3.83 11.85 -18.65
CA ASP A 44 -4.28 13.00 -19.42
C ASP A 44 -4.91 14.04 -18.47
N ARG A 45 -4.32 15.23 -18.43
CA ARG A 45 -4.73 16.30 -17.52
C ARG A 45 -6.07 16.91 -17.92
N GLU A 46 -6.38 16.98 -19.22
CA GLU A 46 -7.66 17.49 -19.69
C GLU A 46 -8.78 16.51 -19.35
N ALA A 47 -8.58 15.21 -19.59
CA ALA A 47 -9.53 14.17 -19.21
C ALA A 47 -9.75 14.14 -17.69
N LEU A 48 -8.69 14.27 -16.89
CA LEU A 48 -8.78 14.34 -15.43
C LEU A 48 -9.62 15.53 -14.97
N GLN A 49 -9.43 16.70 -15.61
CA GLN A 49 -10.21 17.89 -15.29
C GLN A 49 -11.69 17.71 -15.65
N ALA A 50 -11.98 17.15 -16.83
CA ALA A 50 -13.34 16.84 -17.26
C ALA A 50 -14.04 15.86 -16.30
N TRP A 51 -13.35 14.81 -15.84
CA TRP A 51 -13.88 13.87 -14.86
C TRP A 51 -14.16 14.52 -13.50
N ARG A 52 -13.27 15.41 -13.04
CA ARG A 52 -13.50 16.16 -11.79
C ARG A 52 -14.72 17.06 -11.89
N GLN A 53 -14.93 17.71 -13.04
CA GLN A 53 -16.09 18.54 -13.30
C GLN A 53 -17.39 17.73 -13.41
N ALA A 54 -17.32 16.52 -13.95
CA ALA A 54 -18.48 15.62 -14.08
C ALA A 54 -18.81 14.83 -12.80
N SER A 55 -17.98 14.91 -11.76
CA SER A 55 -18.14 14.10 -10.55
C SER A 55 -19.40 14.46 -9.77
N VAL A 56 -20.20 13.46 -9.41
CA VAL A 56 -21.41 13.61 -8.57
C VAL A 56 -21.06 13.29 -7.12
N PRO A 57 -21.45 14.12 -6.13
CA PRO A 57 -21.25 13.82 -4.72
C PRO A 57 -21.94 12.51 -4.31
N GLN A 58 -21.16 11.54 -3.84
CA GLN A 58 -21.65 10.26 -3.33
C GLN A 58 -21.86 10.35 -1.81
N GLN A 59 -22.91 9.69 -1.29
CA GLN A 59 -23.08 9.56 0.15
C GLN A 59 -22.01 8.62 0.74
N PRO A 60 -21.47 8.88 1.94
CA PRO A 60 -20.49 8.00 2.58
C PRO A 60 -21.00 6.58 2.79
N TYR A 61 -22.31 6.45 3.05
CA TYR A 61 -22.99 5.18 3.22
C TYR A 61 -24.29 5.17 2.41
N VAL A 62 -24.49 4.11 1.63
CA VAL A 62 -25.66 3.90 0.76
C VAL A 62 -26.99 3.96 1.52
N TYR A 63 -26.97 3.61 2.81
CA TYR A 63 -28.15 3.57 3.67
C TYR A 63 -28.23 4.72 4.66
N GLN A 64 -27.35 5.72 4.56
CA GLN A 64 -27.46 6.88 5.44
C GLN A 64 -28.70 7.69 5.03
N PRO A 65 -29.70 7.83 5.90
CA PRO A 65 -30.83 8.70 5.60
C PRO A 65 -30.31 10.12 5.40
N LYS A 66 -30.78 10.79 4.34
CA LYS A 66 -30.46 12.21 4.10
C LYS A 66 -30.93 13.00 5.33
N GLY A 67 -30.00 13.72 5.97
CA GLY A 67 -30.32 14.62 7.07
C GLY A 67 -31.46 15.56 6.66
N ARG A 68 -32.39 15.79 7.60
CA ARG A 68 -33.60 16.57 7.36
C ARG A 68 -33.30 18.02 7.04
#